data_AF-A0A7W0Y6T4-F1
#
_entry.id   AF-A0A7W0Y6T4-F1
#
_cell.length_a   1.000
_cell.length_b   1.000
_cell.length_c   1.000
_cell.angle_alpha   90.00
_cell.angle_beta   90.00
_cell.angle_gamma   90.00
#
_symmetry.space_group_name_H-M   'P 1'
#
loop_
_entity.id
_entity.type
_entity.pdbx_description
1 polymer ?
#
loop_
_entity_poly.entity_id
_entity_poly.type
_entity_poly.pdbx_seq_one_letter_code
_entity_poly.pdbx_strand_id
1 'polypeptide(L)'
;MSRRAVRATPPVPVTWRDGVHLTGSPIWCDARRRRDVCFVSSSERVGRTGHGQLIGTPLALTLLGATEPGHLAVPLRQRFTLGTSRLELIPSGRGLGAAALHVDLTGRTVLYAGPIRTVSG
;
A
#
# COMPACT_ATOMS: atom_id res chain seq x y z
N MET A 1 -45.09 -7.73 -10.37
CA MET A 1 -43.92 -8.58 -10.65
C MET A 1 -42.65 -7.80 -10.31
N SER A 2 -42.01 -8.08 -9.18
CA SER A 2 -40.77 -7.37 -8.76
C SER A 2 -39.56 -8.11 -9.33
N ARG A 3 -38.83 -7.47 -10.27
CA ARG A 3 -37.56 -7.99 -10.77
C ARG A 3 -36.52 -7.83 -9.66
N ARG A 4 -36.09 -8.95 -9.08
CA ARG A 4 -34.95 -9.03 -8.17
C ARG A 4 -33.71 -8.53 -8.93
N ALA A 5 -33.24 -7.33 -8.62
CA ALA A 5 -32.01 -6.80 -9.21
C ALA A 5 -30.87 -7.78 -8.92
N VAL A 6 -30.21 -8.27 -9.95
CA VAL A 6 -28.97 -9.02 -9.81
C VAL A 6 -27.96 -8.05 -9.22
N ARG A 7 -27.63 -8.23 -7.94
CA ARG A 7 -26.61 -7.44 -7.27
C ARG A 7 -25.29 -7.70 -7.99
N ALA A 8 -24.85 -6.75 -8.80
CA ALA A 8 -23.59 -6.84 -9.53
C ALA A 8 -22.46 -7.14 -8.54
N THR A 9 -21.61 -8.11 -8.88
CA THR A 9 -20.44 -8.41 -8.06
C THR A 9 -19.59 -7.15 -7.93
N PRO A 10 -19.34 -6.66 -6.72
CA PRO A 10 -18.50 -5.50 -6.53
C PRO A 10 -17.12 -5.75 -7.18
N PRO A 11 -16.54 -4.79 -7.94
CA PRO A 11 -15.24 -4.96 -8.58
C PRO A 11 -14.19 -5.38 -7.55
N VAL A 12 -13.22 -6.24 -7.88
CA VAL A 12 -12.22 -6.69 -6.89
C VAL A 12 -11.41 -5.48 -6.37
N PRO A 13 -11.23 -5.30 -5.05
CA PRO A 13 -10.57 -4.10 -4.49
C PRO A 13 -9.06 -4.05 -4.74
N VAL A 14 -8.47 -5.16 -5.23
CA VAL A 14 -7.05 -5.27 -5.53
C VAL A 14 -6.82 -6.08 -6.80
N THR A 15 -5.76 -5.76 -7.54
CA THR A 15 -5.26 -6.60 -8.64
C THR A 15 -3.76 -6.81 -8.51
N TRP A 16 -3.25 -7.91 -9.04
CA TRP A 16 -1.81 -8.19 -9.04
C TRP A 16 -1.22 -8.01 -10.45
N ARG A 17 -0.10 -7.29 -10.53
CA ARG A 17 0.71 -7.16 -11.75
C ARG A 17 2.14 -6.73 -11.40
N ASP A 18 2.96 -7.68 -10.98
CA ASP A 18 4.30 -7.45 -10.43
C ASP A 18 4.30 -6.51 -9.21
N GLY A 19 3.28 -6.63 -8.37
CA GLY A 19 2.94 -5.71 -7.29
C GLY A 19 1.42 -5.69 -7.10
N VAL A 20 0.93 -5.21 -5.96
CA VAL A 20 -0.51 -5.14 -5.70
C VAL A 20 -1.02 -3.75 -6.01
N HIS A 21 -1.94 -3.62 -6.95
CA HIS A 21 -2.63 -2.36 -7.24
C HIS A 21 -3.93 -2.28 -6.45
N LEU A 22 -4.11 -1.19 -5.70
CA LEU A 22 -5.36 -0.88 -5.03
C LEU A 22 -6.31 -0.25 -6.05
N THR A 23 -7.36 -0.98 -6.44
CA THR A 23 -8.24 -0.56 -7.54
C THR A 23 -9.01 0.70 -7.17
N GLY A 24 -9.19 1.60 -8.15
CA GLY A 24 -9.78 2.93 -7.89
C GLY A 24 -8.82 3.93 -7.23
N SER A 25 -7.53 3.61 -7.10
CA SER A 25 -6.50 4.52 -6.60
C SER A 25 -5.22 4.45 -7.47
N PRO A 26 -4.31 5.43 -7.37
CA PRO A 26 -2.99 5.34 -8.03
C PRO A 26 -2.01 4.43 -7.29
N ILE A 27 -2.38 3.89 -6.12
CA ILE A 27 -1.44 3.26 -5.18
C ILE A 27 -1.11 1.84 -5.62
N TRP A 28 0.18 1.59 -5.78
CA TRP A 28 0.74 0.25 -5.87
C TRP A 28 1.46 -0.11 -4.58
N CYS A 29 1.41 -1.37 -4.16
CA CYS A 29 2.15 -1.88 -3.01
C CYS A 29 3.25 -2.83 -3.49
N ASP A 30 4.49 -2.58 -3.03
CA ASP A 30 5.68 -3.36 -3.35
C ASP A 30 5.82 -3.68 -4.85
N ALA A 31 5.56 -2.69 -5.72
CA ALA A 31 5.66 -2.88 -7.15
C ALA A 31 7.12 -3.08 -7.59
N ARG A 32 7.36 -4.07 -8.45
CA ARG A 32 8.68 -4.40 -9.03
C ARG A 32 8.98 -3.63 -10.31
N ARG A 33 7.97 -2.97 -10.88
CA ARG A 33 8.10 -2.08 -12.04
C ARG A 33 7.86 -0.64 -11.61
N ARG A 34 8.45 0.32 -12.33
CA ARG A 34 8.20 1.75 -12.10
C ARG A 34 6.71 2.06 -12.11
N ARG A 35 6.27 2.82 -11.10
CA ARG A 35 4.90 3.32 -10.90
C ARG A 35 4.95 4.75 -10.38
N ASP A 36 3.89 5.51 -10.61
CA ASP A 36 3.81 6.90 -10.17
C ASP A 36 3.72 7.01 -8.64
N VAL A 37 2.94 6.14 -7.99
CA VAL A 37 2.83 6.06 -6.53
C VAL A 37 3.03 4.62 -6.07
N CYS A 38 4.00 4.39 -5.18
CA CYS A 38 4.28 3.08 -4.61
C CYS A 38 4.42 3.13 -3.09
N PHE A 39 3.55 2.40 -2.38
CA PHE A 39 3.77 2.01 -1.00
C PHE A 39 4.86 0.95 -0.90
N VAL A 40 5.76 1.12 0.06
CA VAL A 40 6.85 0.19 0.36
C VAL A 40 6.68 -0.37 1.76
N SER A 41 6.41 -1.68 1.86
CA SER A 41 6.16 -2.30 3.16
C SER A 41 7.44 -2.53 3.98
N SER A 42 8.60 -2.61 3.32
CA SER A 42 9.92 -2.78 3.92
C SER A 42 11.00 -2.35 2.92
N SER A 43 12.16 -1.89 3.40
CA SER A 43 13.30 -1.49 2.55
C SER A 43 13.87 -2.64 1.71
N GLU A 44 13.59 -3.90 2.04
CA GLU A 44 14.06 -5.07 1.28
C GLU A 44 13.15 -5.40 0.09
N ARG A 45 11.99 -4.74 -0.03
CA ARG A 45 10.90 -5.17 -0.92
C ARG A 45 10.89 -4.50 -2.27
N VAL A 46 11.44 -3.30 -2.35
CA VAL A 46 11.43 -2.48 -3.56
C VAL A 46 12.88 -2.21 -3.95
N GLY A 47 13.23 -2.61 -5.18
CA GLY A 47 14.54 -2.29 -5.75
C GLY A 47 14.62 -0.82 -6.16
N ARG A 48 15.76 -0.41 -6.76
CA ARG A 48 15.96 0.96 -7.29
C ARG A 48 15.22 1.17 -8.62
N THR A 49 13.93 0.87 -8.66
CA THR A 49 13.07 0.87 -9.87
C THR A 49 12.63 2.27 -10.32
N GLY A 50 13.01 3.32 -9.59
CA GLY A 50 12.77 4.71 -9.97
C GLY A 50 11.30 5.12 -9.95
N HIS A 51 10.54 4.65 -8.96
CA HIS A 51 9.16 5.11 -8.71
C HIS A 51 9.08 6.64 -8.60
N GLY A 52 7.95 7.23 -8.97
CA GLY A 52 7.72 8.68 -8.85
C GLY A 52 7.69 9.13 -7.39
N GLN A 53 6.64 8.71 -6.68
CA GLN A 53 6.45 8.95 -5.25
C GLN A 53 6.45 7.61 -4.50
N LEU A 54 7.24 7.53 -3.45
CA LEU A 54 7.21 6.45 -2.49
C LEU A 54 6.39 6.85 -1.26
N ILE A 55 5.64 5.89 -0.71
CA ILE A 55 4.95 6.00 0.58
C ILE A 55 5.57 4.95 1.49
N GLY A 56 6.05 5.35 2.67
CA GLY A 56 6.64 4.42 3.62
C GLY A 56 6.88 5.08 4.96
N THR A 57 7.34 4.31 5.94
CA THR A 57 7.80 4.93 7.19
C THR A 57 9.06 5.74 6.94
N PRO A 58 9.35 6.79 7.74
CA PRO A 58 10.59 7.54 7.60
C PRO A 58 11.82 6.63 7.59
N LEU A 59 11.87 5.65 8.49
CA LEU A 59 13.00 4.72 8.57
C LEU A 59 13.12 3.82 7.32
N ALA A 60 12.00 3.30 6.79
CA ALA A 60 12.04 2.47 5.59
C ALA A 60 12.54 3.26 4.37
N LEU A 61 12.11 4.51 4.21
CA LEU A 61 12.55 5.37 3.11
C LEU A 61 14.03 5.76 3.25
N THR A 62 14.49 6.08 4.46
CA THR A 62 15.92 6.33 4.73
C THR A 62 16.77 5.11 4.37
N LEU A 63 16.36 3.89 4.77
CA LEU A 63 17.07 2.66 4.45
C LEU A 63 17.11 2.36 2.94
N LEU A 64 16.12 2.83 2.18
CA LEU A 64 16.10 2.75 0.71
C LEU A 64 16.95 3.83 0.02
N GLY A 65 17.46 4.81 0.76
CA GLY A 65 18.09 6.01 0.19
C GLY A 65 17.08 6.93 -0.52
N ALA A 66 15.79 6.82 -0.19
CA ALA A 66 14.71 7.61 -0.75
C ALA A 66 14.49 8.88 0.09
N THR A 67 15.51 9.74 0.12
CA THR A 67 15.53 10.98 0.93
C THR A 67 15.11 12.22 0.16
N GLU A 68 14.93 12.10 -1.15
CA GLU A 68 14.57 13.25 -2.01
C GLU A 68 13.17 13.79 -1.69
N PRO A 69 12.97 15.12 -1.84
CA PRO A 69 11.65 15.73 -1.73
C PRO A 69 10.64 15.09 -2.68
N GLY A 70 9.41 14.86 -2.20
CA GLY A 70 8.32 14.29 -3.00
C GLY A 70 7.90 12.89 -2.59
N HIS A 71 8.66 12.20 -1.74
CA HIS A 71 8.21 10.98 -1.06
C HIS A 71 7.38 11.30 0.19
N LEU A 72 6.43 10.42 0.52
CA LEU A 72 5.61 10.51 1.72
C LEU A 72 6.21 9.63 2.81
N ALA A 73 7.06 10.24 3.63
CA ALA A 73 7.57 9.67 4.87
C ALA A 73 6.50 9.81 5.98
N VAL A 74 5.74 8.74 6.23
CA VAL A 74 4.57 8.77 7.13
C VAL A 74 4.87 8.01 8.43
N PRO A 75 4.78 8.65 9.61
CA PRO A 75 4.89 7.96 10.88
C PRO A 75 3.83 6.87 11.04
N LEU A 76 4.17 5.80 11.77
CA LEU A 76 3.22 4.74 12.09
C LEU A 76 2.03 5.30 12.89
N ARG A 77 0.84 4.74 12.65
CA ARG A 77 -0.43 5.10 13.29
C ARG A 77 -0.87 6.55 13.07
N GLN A 78 -0.24 7.23 12.11
CA GLN A 78 -0.68 8.54 11.66
C GLN A 78 -1.56 8.38 10.42
N ARG A 79 -2.78 8.93 10.51
CA ARG A 79 -3.72 8.93 9.40
C ARG A 79 -3.42 10.08 8.45
N PHE A 80 -3.54 9.80 7.16
CA PHE A 80 -3.38 10.80 6.10
C PHE A 80 -4.31 10.50 4.93
N THR A 81 -4.40 11.42 3.98
CA THR A 81 -5.23 11.27 2.79
C THR A 81 -4.39 11.32 1.52
N LEU A 82 -4.80 10.56 0.52
CA LEU A 82 -4.28 10.65 -0.84
C LEU A 82 -5.49 10.64 -1.79
N GLY A 83 -5.79 11.80 -2.38
CA GLY A 83 -7.06 12.03 -3.06
C GLY A 83 -8.24 11.79 -2.11
N THR A 84 -9.14 10.90 -2.48
CA THR A 84 -10.31 10.50 -1.67
C THR A 84 -10.06 9.32 -0.74
N SER A 85 -8.85 8.73 -0.77
CA SER A 85 -8.51 7.58 0.06
C SER A 85 -7.98 8.02 1.41
N ARG A 86 -8.41 7.37 2.49
CA ARG A 86 -7.84 7.54 3.83
C ARG A 86 -6.89 6.40 4.12
N LEU A 87 -5.68 6.72 4.59
CA LEU A 87 -4.61 5.76 4.76
C LEU A 87 -4.03 5.84 6.18
N GLU A 88 -3.48 4.73 6.63
CA GLU A 88 -2.70 4.63 7.86
C GLU A 88 -1.61 3.56 7.70
N LEU A 89 -0.39 3.85 8.18
CA LEU A 89 0.68 2.86 8.26
C LEU A 89 0.64 2.17 9.61
N ILE A 90 0.51 0.84 9.63
CA ILE A 90 0.42 0.05 10.86
C ILE A 90 1.71 -0.77 11.04
N PRO A 91 2.22 -0.97 12.27
CA PRO A 91 3.37 -1.85 12.48
C PRO A 91 3.12 -3.25 11.91
N SER A 92 4.04 -3.76 11.10
CA SER A 92 3.93 -5.10 10.49
C SER A 92 4.66 -6.20 11.29
N GLY A 93 5.56 -5.82 12.20
CA GLY A 93 6.42 -6.76 12.94
C GLY A 93 7.51 -7.44 12.10
N ARG A 94 7.70 -7.05 10.83
CA ARG A 94 8.61 -7.74 9.89
C ARG A 94 10.07 -7.31 9.96
N GLY A 95 10.36 -6.14 10.52
CA GLY A 95 11.71 -5.56 10.55
C GLY A 95 11.69 -4.06 10.82
N LEU A 96 12.86 -3.44 10.80
CA LEU A 96 13.02 -2.00 11.05
C LEU A 96 12.26 -1.17 10.01
N GLY A 97 11.39 -0.28 10.49
CA GLY A 97 10.58 0.59 9.64
C GLY A 97 9.48 -0.14 8.84
N ALA A 98 9.34 -1.46 8.98
CA ALA A 98 8.39 -2.22 8.17
C ALA A 98 6.93 -1.94 8.58
N ALA A 99 6.07 -1.67 7.60
CA ALA A 99 4.67 -1.32 7.82
C ALA A 99 3.72 -2.12 6.94
N ALA A 100 2.53 -2.36 7.46
CA ALA A 100 1.34 -2.68 6.68
C ALA A 100 0.63 -1.38 6.30
N LEU A 101 -0.09 -1.39 5.18
CA LEU A 101 -0.89 -0.27 4.73
C LEU A 101 -2.38 -0.58 4.91
N HIS A 102 -3.05 0.22 5.73
CA HIS A 102 -4.49 0.20 5.90
C HIS A 102 -5.11 1.34 5.08
N VAL A 103 -6.09 1.02 4.23
CA VAL A 103 -6.70 1.98 3.30
C VAL A 103 -8.22 1.84 3.30
N ASP A 104 -8.91 2.96 3.46
CA ASP A 104 -10.33 3.08 3.15
C ASP A 104 -10.49 3.61 1.71
N LEU A 105 -10.98 2.73 0.82
CA LEU A 105 -11.29 2.97 -0.59
C LEU A 105 -12.81 3.00 -0.76
N THR A 106 -13.41 4.18 -0.96
CA THR A 106 -14.83 4.41 -1.31
C THR A 106 -15.81 3.33 -0.80
N GLY A 107 -15.95 3.23 0.52
CA GLY A 107 -16.86 2.28 1.17
C GLY A 107 -16.30 0.86 1.38
N ARG A 108 -14.99 0.67 1.22
CA ARG A 108 -14.29 -0.60 1.48
C ARG A 108 -12.98 -0.35 2.18
N THR A 109 -12.55 -1.34 2.94
CA THR A 109 -11.29 -1.30 3.65
C THR A 109 -10.37 -2.39 3.12
N VAL A 110 -9.12 -2.03 2.85
CA VAL A 110 -8.06 -2.93 2.41
C VAL A 110 -6.90 -2.85 3.39
N LEU A 111 -6.43 -4.00 3.86
CA LEU A 111 -5.17 -4.13 4.58
C LEU A 111 -4.16 -4.84 3.68
N TYR A 112 -3.15 -4.12 3.22
CA TYR A 112 -1.98 -4.72 2.59
C TYR A 112 -0.93 -5.00 3.66
N ALA A 113 -0.80 -6.26 4.06
CA ALA A 113 0.09 -6.68 5.14
C ALA A 113 1.58 -6.74 4.75
N GLY A 114 1.90 -6.65 3.46
CA GLY A 114 3.22 -7.01 2.95
C GLY A 114 3.51 -8.50 3.19
N PRO A 115 4.79 -8.92 3.22
CA PRO A 115 5.17 -10.30 3.48
C PRO A 115 4.87 -10.71 4.92
N ILE A 116 3.91 -11.62 5.11
CA ILE A 116 3.62 -12.20 6.42
C ILE A 116 4.52 -13.41 6.70
N ARG A 117 4.90 -13.61 7.97
CA ARG A 117 5.43 -14.90 8.44
C ARG A 117 4.26 -15.70 8.98
N THR A 118 3.96 -16.82 8.35
CA THR A 118 3.03 -17.81 8.90
C THR A 118 3.80 -18.68 9.87
N VAL A 119 3.31 -18.84 11.09
CA VAL A 119 3.76 -19.93 11.95
C VAL A 119 3.02 -21.19 11.49
N SER A 120 3.75 -22.22 11.09
CA SER A 120 3.18 -23.55 10.97
C SER A 120 2.96 -24.05 12.39
N GLY A 121 1.69 -24.22 12.78
CA GLY A 121 1.33 -24.91 14.02
C GLY A 121 1.59 -26.41 13.93
#